data_AF-A0A842R114-F1
#
_entry.id   AF-A0A842R114-F1
#
_cell.length_a   1.000
_cell.length_b   1.000
_cell.length_c   1.000
_cell.angle_alpha   90.00
_cell.angle_beta   90.00
_cell.angle_gamma   90.00
#
_symmetry.space_group_name_H-M   'P 1'
#
loop_
_entity.id
_entity.type
_entity.pdbx_description
1 polymer ?
#
loop_
_entity_poly.entity_id
_entity_poly.type
_entity_poly.pdbx_seq_one_letter_code
_entity_poly.pdbx_strand_id
1 'polypeptide(L)'
;MTENKKKAALLSAMMVTGIAIFYLGFEFSSSMESKSALRDPDNLKVSGSPISITGNGALAAVADGGDGSSGNPYYIEHRVINGSGFSSSGIMLRDIDAYLVINNCTVTDTDDNYSGILLWNVTNCMVGNCTIQRCYQGIYTYQCWYGELDIANNVVSDNSQSGIHLVYDSVNVTVRDNLAEYNGFSGIAIEGTGNYGNIAWNNTCRYNERHGITLLAESENNTVAENYITENERHGIYLRLSAHGTNISNNQIYFNNWDGIHIADTNHTHIANNEILGNQYCIVNEDPYENQTVTGNTCNSRPVLSDGLVNPQVGINTNDLLSFSVKYTDPDNDPPTSIIVTSNQSGFTRALVKQDSGDNDYTDGAGFGTSSKVPQGWHRFTFQVSFQGRIIEFLVNTDIHIEAAPERKIGAPSVITFMAILAGMGLTVLHQRKK
;
A
#
# COMPACT_ATOMS: atom_id res chain seq x y z
N MET A 1 11.82 -35.05 3.15
CA MET A 1 11.29 -33.67 3.10
C MET A 1 10.22 -33.63 2.02
N THR A 2 8.98 -33.38 2.42
CA THR A 2 7.78 -33.49 1.59
C THR A 2 7.70 -32.39 0.54
N GLU A 3 7.07 -32.70 -0.59
CA GLU A 3 6.86 -31.82 -1.76
C GLU A 3 6.30 -30.42 -1.39
N ASN A 4 5.54 -30.32 -0.30
CA ASN A 4 5.01 -29.06 0.22
C ASN A 4 6.10 -28.11 0.79
N LYS A 5 7.23 -28.64 1.30
CA LYS A 5 8.36 -27.80 1.71
C LYS A 5 9.18 -27.27 0.53
N LYS A 6 9.12 -27.93 -0.64
CA LYS A 6 9.72 -27.42 -1.88
C LYS A 6 8.87 -26.33 -2.54
N LYS A 7 7.53 -26.43 -2.48
CA LYS A 7 6.62 -25.37 -2.97
C LYS A 7 6.69 -24.10 -2.11
N ALA A 8 6.78 -24.22 -0.79
CA ALA A 8 6.92 -23.06 0.10
C ALA A 8 8.27 -22.32 -0.06
N ALA A 9 9.36 -23.06 -0.33
CA ALA A 9 10.66 -22.46 -0.63
C ALA A 9 10.71 -21.82 -2.03
N LEU A 10 9.93 -22.31 -2.99
CA LEU A 10 9.82 -21.73 -4.33
C LEU A 10 8.99 -20.44 -4.33
N LEU A 11 7.90 -20.38 -3.53
CA LEU A 11 7.11 -19.15 -3.34
C LEU A 11 7.92 -18.05 -2.59
N SER A 12 8.71 -18.43 -1.59
CA SER A 12 9.60 -17.52 -0.86
C SER A 12 10.74 -16.97 -1.71
N ALA A 13 11.16 -17.69 -2.76
CA ALA A 13 12.18 -17.20 -3.70
C ALA A 13 11.57 -16.29 -4.79
N MET A 14 10.28 -16.43 -5.10
CA MET A 14 9.59 -15.59 -6.09
C MET A 14 9.21 -14.20 -5.57
N MET A 15 9.09 -14.01 -4.25
CA MET A 15 8.88 -12.68 -3.63
C MET A 15 10.13 -11.78 -3.63
N VAL A 16 11.32 -12.28 -4.00
CA VAL A 16 12.58 -11.51 -3.96
C VAL A 16 13.18 -11.27 -5.37
N THR A 17 12.59 -11.82 -6.43
CA THR A 17 13.05 -11.57 -7.82
C THR A 17 11.87 -11.31 -8.74
N GLY A 18 11.19 -10.19 -8.53
CA GLY A 18 10.20 -9.63 -9.46
C GLY A 18 10.84 -8.79 -10.57
N ILE A 19 11.94 -9.24 -11.18
CA ILE A 19 12.46 -8.72 -12.45
C ILE A 19 13.08 -9.91 -13.19
N ALA A 20 12.25 -10.66 -13.91
CA ALA A 20 12.70 -11.62 -14.91
C ALA A 20 11.84 -11.43 -16.15
N ILE A 21 12.32 -10.54 -17.00
CA ILE A 21 11.82 -10.20 -18.33
C ILE A 21 11.74 -11.48 -19.18
N PHE A 22 10.54 -11.86 -19.62
CA PHE A 22 10.35 -12.83 -20.69
C PHE A 22 10.13 -12.07 -22.01
N TYR A 23 11.23 -11.77 -22.69
CA TYR A 23 11.24 -11.38 -24.10
C TYR A 23 10.98 -12.63 -24.94
N LEU A 24 9.81 -12.73 -25.58
CA LEU A 24 9.63 -13.53 -26.78
C LEU A 24 8.69 -12.83 -27.76
N GLY A 25 9.31 -12.19 -28.76
CA GLY A 25 8.80 -12.18 -30.13
C GLY A 25 7.95 -10.99 -30.57
N PHE A 26 8.57 -9.84 -30.81
CA PHE A 26 8.29 -9.03 -32.00
C PHE A 26 9.60 -8.38 -32.48
N GLU A 27 10.02 -8.74 -33.68
CA GLU A 27 11.21 -8.21 -34.34
C GLU A 27 11.02 -6.72 -34.67
N PHE A 28 11.87 -5.86 -34.12
CA PHE A 28 12.25 -4.61 -34.77
C PHE A 28 13.77 -4.60 -34.95
N SER A 29 14.16 -4.56 -36.23
CA SER A 29 15.49 -4.36 -36.80
C SER A 29 16.58 -3.87 -35.84
N SER A 30 17.55 -4.74 -35.58
CA SER A 30 18.80 -4.43 -34.90
C SER A 30 19.73 -3.59 -35.77
N SER A 31 19.85 -2.31 -35.45
CA SER A 31 21.06 -1.54 -35.76
C SER A 31 21.33 -0.48 -34.69
N MET A 32 21.73 -0.91 -33.50
CA MET A 32 22.63 -0.13 -32.64
C MET A 32 23.08 -0.99 -31.45
N GLU A 33 24.19 -1.72 -31.62
CA GLU A 33 25.01 -2.11 -30.47
C GLU A 33 26.34 -1.33 -30.49
N SER A 34 26.62 -0.75 -29.33
CA SER A 34 27.92 -0.27 -28.84
C SER A 34 28.53 0.97 -29.51
N LYS A 35 28.07 2.14 -29.06
CA LYS A 35 29.00 3.18 -28.60
C LYS A 35 28.50 3.73 -27.29
N SER A 36 29.32 3.56 -26.26
CA SER A 36 29.21 4.17 -24.95
C SER A 36 28.91 5.67 -25.06
N ALA A 37 27.68 6.05 -24.76
CA ALA A 37 27.33 7.34 -24.23
C ALA A 37 26.22 7.12 -23.21
N LEU A 38 26.61 6.71 -22.00
CA LEU A 38 25.94 7.26 -20.82
C LEU A 38 26.05 8.78 -20.97
N ARG A 39 25.03 9.40 -21.56
CA ARG A 39 24.92 10.85 -21.60
C ARG A 39 24.57 11.27 -20.18
N ASP A 40 25.56 11.91 -19.59
CA ASP A 40 25.58 12.61 -18.32
C ASP A 40 24.19 12.98 -17.75
N PRO A 41 23.77 12.41 -16.59
CA PRO A 41 22.57 12.85 -15.89
C PRO A 41 22.67 14.30 -15.39
N ASP A 42 23.84 14.94 -15.44
CA ASP A 42 24.03 16.34 -15.04
C ASP A 42 23.77 17.36 -16.17
N ASN A 43 23.34 16.93 -17.37
CA ASN A 43 23.04 17.84 -18.48
C ASN A 43 21.61 18.41 -18.44
N LEU A 44 21.07 18.60 -17.23
CA LEU A 44 19.77 19.23 -16.97
C LEU A 44 19.83 20.72 -17.33
N LYS A 45 19.02 21.14 -18.30
CA LYS A 45 18.80 22.55 -18.63
C LYS A 45 17.92 23.18 -17.54
N VAL A 46 18.54 23.93 -16.63
CA VAL A 46 17.80 24.76 -15.67
C VAL A 46 17.04 25.83 -16.44
N SER A 47 15.73 25.65 -16.60
CA SER A 47 14.85 26.61 -17.28
C SER A 47 14.41 27.71 -16.32
N GLY A 48 14.33 27.42 -15.01
CA GLY A 48 14.06 28.36 -13.91
C GLY A 48 12.65 28.99 -13.91
N SER A 49 11.97 29.02 -15.05
CA SER A 49 10.61 29.53 -15.22
C SER A 49 9.73 28.50 -15.93
N PRO A 50 8.41 28.51 -15.66
CA PRO A 50 7.45 27.70 -16.38
C PRO A 50 7.45 27.91 -17.90
N ILE A 51 7.08 26.86 -18.62
CA ILE A 51 6.93 26.85 -20.08
C ILE A 51 5.43 26.89 -20.40
N SER A 52 5.00 27.88 -21.18
CA SER A 52 3.60 28.01 -21.62
C SER A 52 3.55 28.19 -23.12
N ILE A 53 2.96 27.23 -23.83
CA ILE A 53 2.91 27.18 -25.29
C ILE A 53 1.47 27.02 -25.75
N THR A 54 1.03 27.90 -26.65
CA THR A 54 -0.28 27.80 -27.31
C THR A 54 -0.09 27.74 -28.82
N GLY A 55 -0.53 26.64 -29.44
CA GLY A 55 -0.43 26.42 -30.89
C GLY A 55 0.95 25.93 -31.37
N ASN A 56 0.95 25.19 -32.48
CA ASN A 56 2.16 24.61 -33.09
C ASN A 56 3.23 25.65 -33.46
N GLY A 57 2.82 26.85 -33.88
CA GLY A 57 3.76 27.91 -34.26
C GLY A 57 4.62 28.38 -33.08
N ALA A 58 4.02 28.49 -31.89
CA ALA A 58 4.76 28.81 -30.67
C ALA A 58 5.62 27.62 -30.21
N LEU A 59 5.13 26.39 -30.38
CA LEU A 59 5.88 25.18 -30.06
C LEU A 59 7.20 25.09 -30.82
N ALA A 60 7.16 25.34 -32.14
CA ALA A 60 8.34 25.30 -32.99
C ALA A 60 9.45 26.25 -32.55
N ALA A 61 9.11 27.36 -31.89
CA ALA A 61 10.06 28.36 -31.41
C ALA A 61 10.73 27.97 -30.07
N VAL A 62 10.12 27.06 -29.30
CA VAL A 62 10.58 26.68 -27.94
C VAL A 62 11.19 25.27 -27.92
N ALA A 63 10.80 24.42 -28.88
CA ALA A 63 11.27 23.05 -28.99
C ALA A 63 12.80 22.96 -29.13
N ASP A 64 13.37 21.93 -28.51
CA ASP A 64 14.80 21.60 -28.53
C ASP A 64 15.24 20.99 -29.88
N GLY A 65 14.28 20.68 -30.76
CA GLY A 65 14.48 20.12 -32.09
C GLY A 65 13.17 19.54 -32.64
N GLY A 66 13.25 18.97 -33.84
CA GLY A 66 12.10 18.37 -34.54
C GLY A 66 11.41 19.31 -35.52
N ASP A 67 10.48 18.75 -36.30
CA ASP A 67 9.58 19.50 -37.19
C ASP A 67 8.09 19.27 -36.89
N GLY A 68 7.79 18.44 -35.89
CA GLY A 68 6.41 18.16 -35.45
C GLY A 68 5.69 17.12 -36.29
N SER A 69 6.36 16.47 -37.23
CA SER A 69 5.84 15.31 -37.95
C SER A 69 6.00 14.03 -37.12
N SER A 70 5.25 12.97 -37.45
CA SER A 70 5.34 11.67 -36.77
C SER A 70 6.72 11.02 -36.87
N GLY A 71 7.49 11.31 -37.94
CA GLY A 71 8.85 10.80 -38.11
C GLY A 71 9.92 11.67 -37.44
N ASN A 72 9.58 12.88 -36.99
CA ASN A 72 10.49 13.85 -36.41
C ASN A 72 9.74 14.81 -35.48
N PRO A 73 9.22 14.32 -34.33
CA PRO A 73 8.37 15.10 -33.44
C PRO A 73 9.15 16.29 -32.86
N TYR A 74 8.43 17.31 -32.38
CA TYR A 74 9.06 18.32 -31.53
C TYR A 74 9.51 17.72 -30.20
N TYR A 75 10.55 18.31 -29.59
CA TYR A 75 11.07 17.85 -28.29
C TYR A 75 11.08 18.98 -27.27
N ILE A 76 10.60 18.71 -26.05
CA ILE A 76 10.89 19.48 -24.84
C ILE A 76 11.61 18.51 -23.91
N GLU A 77 12.92 18.68 -23.76
CA GLU A 77 13.73 17.68 -23.06
C GLU A 77 14.71 18.27 -22.05
N HIS A 78 15.02 17.48 -21.02
CA HIS A 78 16.04 17.80 -20.02
C HIS A 78 15.78 19.11 -19.26
N ARG A 79 14.51 19.56 -19.14
CA ARG A 79 14.17 20.83 -18.48
C ARG A 79 14.03 20.64 -16.97
N VAL A 80 14.59 21.57 -16.19
CA VAL A 80 14.32 21.69 -14.74
C VAL A 80 13.55 22.98 -14.49
N ILE A 81 12.33 22.83 -13.99
CA ILE A 81 11.36 23.91 -13.81
C ILE A 81 10.89 23.92 -12.36
N ASN A 82 11.09 25.05 -11.70
CA ASN A 82 10.45 25.33 -10.41
C ASN A 82 9.29 26.31 -10.69
N GLY A 83 8.07 25.90 -10.35
CA GLY A 83 6.85 26.67 -10.61
C GLY A 83 6.44 27.63 -9.50
N SER A 84 7.26 27.79 -8.46
CA SER A 84 6.87 28.52 -7.26
C SER A 84 6.77 30.03 -7.52
N GLY A 85 5.65 30.62 -7.11
CA GLY A 85 5.38 32.06 -7.22
C GLY A 85 5.05 32.55 -8.63
N PHE A 86 4.82 31.64 -9.59
CA PHE A 86 4.48 31.99 -10.97
C PHE A 86 2.98 31.99 -11.27
N SER A 87 2.15 31.41 -10.39
CA SER A 87 0.71 31.22 -10.64
C SER A 87 0.46 30.63 -12.04
N SER A 88 1.21 29.59 -12.37
CA SER A 88 1.20 28.92 -13.68
C SER A 88 1.58 27.46 -13.54
N SER A 89 1.12 26.63 -14.46
CA SER A 89 1.56 25.23 -14.54
C SER A 89 3.00 25.17 -15.04
N GLY A 90 3.79 24.21 -14.57
CA GLY A 90 5.21 24.15 -14.87
C GLY A 90 5.50 23.99 -16.37
N ILE A 91 4.81 23.06 -17.03
CA ILE A 91 4.73 22.98 -18.49
C ILE A 91 3.25 22.99 -18.88
N MET A 92 2.79 24.05 -19.54
CA MET A 92 1.45 24.17 -20.09
C MET A 92 1.51 24.13 -21.61
N LEU A 93 0.79 23.19 -22.19
CA LEU A 93 0.58 23.07 -23.63
C LEU A 93 -0.90 23.22 -23.95
N ARG A 94 -1.21 24.07 -24.93
CA ARG A 94 -2.58 24.32 -25.38
C ARG A 94 -2.71 24.32 -26.90
N ASP A 95 -3.75 23.67 -27.43
CA ASP A 95 -4.11 23.68 -28.85
C ASP A 95 -2.96 23.20 -29.75
N ILE A 96 -2.39 22.03 -29.44
CA ILE A 96 -1.24 21.45 -30.16
C ILE A 96 -1.66 20.13 -30.81
N ASP A 97 -1.47 20.02 -32.12
CA ASP A 97 -1.70 18.78 -32.87
C ASP A 97 -0.47 18.23 -33.58
N ALA A 98 0.65 18.98 -33.55
CA ALA A 98 1.95 18.48 -33.94
C ALA A 98 2.44 17.36 -33.01
N TYR A 99 3.16 16.39 -33.56
CA TYR A 99 3.77 15.33 -32.76
C TYR A 99 4.82 15.94 -31.84
N LEU A 100 4.76 15.59 -30.54
CA LEU A 100 5.60 16.18 -29.51
C LEU A 100 6.03 15.13 -28.49
N VAL A 101 7.25 15.30 -27.97
CA VAL A 101 7.80 14.52 -26.87
C VAL A 101 8.25 15.46 -25.75
N ILE A 102 7.62 15.35 -24.58
CA ILE A 102 8.14 15.89 -23.32
C ILE A 102 8.90 14.77 -22.64
N ASN A 103 10.23 14.90 -22.51
CA ASN A 103 11.05 13.80 -22.00
C ASN A 103 12.11 14.25 -21.00
N ASN A 104 12.32 13.46 -19.95
CA ASN A 104 13.40 13.69 -18.98
C ASN A 104 13.35 15.11 -18.36
N CYS A 105 12.15 15.59 -18.03
CA CYS A 105 11.96 16.90 -17.40
C CYS A 105 11.67 16.73 -15.91
N THR A 106 12.16 17.67 -15.10
CA THR A 106 11.83 17.78 -13.68
C THR A 106 10.99 19.04 -13.46
N VAL A 107 9.77 18.87 -12.95
CA VAL A 107 8.87 19.97 -12.63
C VAL A 107 8.52 19.91 -11.16
N THR A 108 8.78 20.99 -10.42
CA THR A 108 8.50 21.03 -8.98
C THR A 108 7.82 22.31 -8.52
N ASP A 109 7.16 22.22 -7.36
CA ASP A 109 6.76 23.36 -6.54
C ASP A 109 5.82 24.35 -7.25
N THR A 110 4.87 23.88 -8.05
CA THR A 110 3.86 24.78 -8.63
C THR A 110 2.90 25.28 -7.56
N ASP A 111 2.43 26.52 -7.73
CA ASP A 111 1.44 27.11 -6.82
C ASP A 111 0.09 26.34 -6.86
N ASP A 112 -0.74 26.56 -5.84
CA ASP A 112 -2.09 25.97 -5.75
C ASP A 112 -2.91 26.20 -7.02
N ASN A 113 -3.66 25.18 -7.44
CA ASN A 113 -4.46 25.12 -8.68
C ASN A 113 -3.67 24.98 -9.99
N TYR A 114 -2.33 24.89 -9.93
CA TYR A 114 -1.51 24.73 -11.13
C TYR A 114 -0.80 23.39 -11.16
N SER A 115 -0.90 22.71 -12.31
CA SER A 115 -0.34 21.38 -12.50
C SER A 115 1.17 21.44 -12.77
N GLY A 116 1.88 20.35 -12.53
CA GLY A 116 3.25 20.21 -13.02
C GLY A 116 3.28 20.25 -14.54
N ILE A 117 2.54 19.34 -15.18
CA ILE A 117 2.33 19.32 -16.63
C ILE A 117 0.83 19.41 -16.92
N LEU A 118 0.44 20.39 -17.74
CA LEU A 118 -0.93 20.62 -18.19
C LEU A 118 -0.99 20.46 -19.72
N LEU A 119 -1.78 19.49 -20.17
CA LEU A 119 -2.10 19.26 -21.58
C LEU A 119 -3.56 19.65 -21.82
N TRP A 120 -3.80 20.75 -22.53
CA TRP A 120 -5.14 21.21 -22.87
C TRP A 120 -5.34 21.17 -24.38
N ASN A 121 -6.23 20.31 -24.88
CA ASN A 121 -6.48 20.18 -26.32
C ASN A 121 -5.17 19.89 -27.07
N VAL A 122 -4.45 18.89 -26.56
CA VAL A 122 -3.19 18.40 -27.10
C VAL A 122 -3.42 17.02 -27.67
N THR A 123 -2.86 16.76 -28.84
CA THR A 123 -2.89 15.47 -29.52
C THR A 123 -1.47 15.02 -29.85
N ASN A 124 -1.24 13.72 -30.02
CA ASN A 124 0.05 13.16 -30.49
C ASN A 124 1.26 13.52 -29.61
N CYS A 125 1.10 13.46 -28.29
CA CYS A 125 2.14 13.84 -27.34
C CYS A 125 2.53 12.67 -26.43
N MET A 126 3.83 12.40 -26.35
CA MET A 126 4.41 11.52 -25.32
C MET A 126 4.93 12.36 -24.17
N VAL A 127 4.51 12.06 -22.94
CA VAL A 127 5.11 12.59 -21.71
C VAL A 127 5.82 11.44 -21.01
N GLY A 128 7.15 11.45 -21.00
CA GLY A 128 7.88 10.34 -20.39
C GLY A 128 9.17 10.66 -19.68
N ASN A 129 9.57 9.74 -18.81
CA ASN A 129 10.77 9.85 -17.98
C ASN A 129 10.84 11.16 -17.17
N CYS A 130 9.70 11.79 -16.87
CA CYS A 130 9.66 13.03 -16.13
C CYS A 130 9.51 12.77 -14.63
N THR A 131 9.99 13.72 -13.81
CA THR A 131 9.76 13.76 -12.36
C THR A 131 8.91 14.98 -12.04
N ILE A 132 7.70 14.76 -11.51
CA ILE A 132 6.75 15.83 -11.19
C ILE A 132 6.37 15.74 -9.73
N GLN A 133 6.72 16.79 -8.95
CA GLN A 133 6.57 16.75 -7.50
C GLN A 133 6.13 18.05 -6.86
N ARG A 134 5.37 17.97 -5.76
CA ARG A 134 4.93 19.15 -4.99
C ARG A 134 4.18 20.16 -5.86
N CYS A 135 3.38 19.66 -6.79
CA CYS A 135 2.47 20.43 -7.62
C CYS A 135 1.02 20.26 -7.13
N TYR A 136 0.07 21.03 -7.68
CA TYR A 136 -1.35 20.79 -7.39
C TYR A 136 -1.80 19.43 -7.95
N GLN A 137 -1.77 19.29 -9.27
CA GLN A 137 -1.83 17.99 -9.96
C GLN A 137 -0.43 17.69 -10.51
N GLY A 138 -0.05 16.43 -10.62
CA GLY A 138 1.20 16.09 -11.29
C GLY A 138 1.11 16.32 -12.80
N ILE A 139 0.45 15.41 -13.51
CA ILE A 139 0.15 15.50 -14.95
C ILE A 139 -1.37 15.60 -15.10
N TYR A 140 -1.84 16.62 -15.81
CA TYR A 140 -3.26 16.90 -15.99
C TYR A 140 -3.62 17.04 -17.47
N THR A 141 -4.60 16.28 -17.94
CA THR A 141 -5.14 16.41 -19.30
C THR A 141 -6.55 17.00 -19.28
N TYR A 142 -6.86 17.80 -20.29
CA TYR A 142 -8.18 18.41 -20.45
C TYR A 142 -8.51 18.56 -21.93
N GLN A 143 -9.65 18.01 -22.35
CA GLN A 143 -10.13 18.06 -23.73
C GLN A 143 -9.12 17.49 -24.75
N CYS A 144 -8.45 16.38 -24.40
CA CYS A 144 -7.56 15.65 -25.30
C CYS A 144 -8.33 14.54 -26.03
N TRP A 145 -9.31 14.98 -26.83
CA TRP A 145 -10.28 14.24 -27.63
C TRP A 145 -9.75 13.44 -28.83
N TYR A 146 -8.64 13.86 -29.44
CA TYR A 146 -8.14 13.30 -30.70
C TYR A 146 -6.67 12.92 -30.62
N GLY A 147 -6.28 11.90 -31.39
CA GLY A 147 -4.89 11.44 -31.45
C GLY A 147 -4.50 10.55 -30.27
N GLU A 148 -3.20 10.25 -30.20
CA GLU A 148 -2.64 9.35 -29.20
C GLU A 148 -1.85 10.16 -28.18
N LEU A 149 -2.23 10.06 -26.90
CA LEU A 149 -1.41 10.55 -25.78
C LEU A 149 -0.84 9.37 -25.03
N ASP A 150 0.47 9.41 -24.79
CA ASP A 150 1.19 8.37 -24.07
C ASP A 150 1.94 8.99 -22.87
N ILE A 151 1.47 8.72 -21.66
CA ILE A 151 2.07 9.18 -20.42
C ILE A 151 2.80 7.98 -19.81
N ALA A 152 4.13 7.95 -19.97
CA ALA A 152 4.92 6.74 -19.74
C ALA A 152 6.18 6.94 -18.90
N ASN A 153 6.46 6.04 -17.95
CA ASN A 153 7.73 6.02 -17.18
C ASN A 153 7.98 7.30 -16.36
N ASN A 154 6.93 7.96 -15.87
CA ASN A 154 7.08 9.15 -15.02
C ASN A 154 7.09 8.78 -13.54
N VAL A 155 7.79 9.58 -12.74
CA VAL A 155 7.69 9.59 -11.28
C VAL A 155 6.84 10.80 -10.89
N VAL A 156 5.67 10.55 -10.32
CA VAL A 156 4.69 11.58 -10.00
C VAL A 156 4.32 11.47 -8.52
N SER A 157 4.92 12.32 -7.69
CA SER A 157 4.82 12.17 -6.24
C SER A 157 4.58 13.45 -5.46
N ASP A 158 4.04 13.33 -4.25
CA ASP A 158 3.90 14.45 -3.32
C ASP A 158 3.08 15.63 -3.88
N ASN A 159 2.16 15.37 -4.82
CA ASN A 159 1.26 16.38 -5.35
C ASN A 159 0.02 16.49 -4.46
N SER A 160 -0.54 17.69 -4.29
CA SER A 160 -1.63 17.92 -3.34
C SER A 160 -2.98 17.35 -3.79
N GLN A 161 -3.11 16.96 -5.06
CA GLN A 161 -4.25 16.24 -5.62
C GLN A 161 -3.80 14.90 -6.22
N SER A 162 -4.20 14.56 -7.45
CA SER A 162 -3.83 13.31 -8.08
C SER A 162 -2.45 13.41 -8.72
N GLY A 163 -1.76 12.27 -8.81
CA GLY A 163 -0.53 12.19 -9.57
C GLY A 163 -0.81 12.46 -11.06
N ILE A 164 -1.56 11.56 -11.70
CA ILE A 164 -1.96 11.70 -13.10
C ILE A 164 -3.48 11.82 -13.15
N HIS A 165 -4.00 12.86 -13.80
CA HIS A 165 -5.42 13.17 -13.84
C HIS A 165 -5.89 13.41 -15.28
N LEU A 166 -6.71 12.49 -15.79
CA LEU A 166 -7.38 12.62 -17.07
C LEU A 166 -8.78 13.18 -16.86
N VAL A 167 -9.07 14.33 -17.45
CA VAL A 167 -10.31 15.06 -17.17
C VAL A 167 -10.98 15.51 -18.46
N TYR A 168 -12.32 15.48 -18.45
CA TYR A 168 -13.24 16.01 -19.47
C TYR A 168 -12.78 15.84 -20.92
N ASP A 169 -13.43 14.95 -21.67
CA ASP A 169 -13.12 14.68 -23.08
C ASP A 169 -11.64 14.30 -23.32
N SER A 170 -10.99 13.60 -22.38
CA SER A 170 -9.69 12.97 -22.60
C SER A 170 -9.89 11.53 -23.08
N VAL A 171 -9.46 11.25 -24.30
CA VAL A 171 -9.85 10.05 -25.06
C VAL A 171 -8.62 9.30 -25.53
N ASN A 172 -8.65 7.96 -25.47
CA ASN A 172 -7.58 7.07 -25.93
C ASN A 172 -6.19 7.43 -25.36
N VAL A 173 -6.14 7.96 -24.13
CA VAL A 173 -4.89 8.23 -23.43
C VAL A 173 -4.36 6.93 -22.84
N THR A 174 -3.11 6.60 -23.15
CA THR A 174 -2.39 5.49 -22.52
C THR A 174 -1.53 6.04 -21.38
N VAL A 175 -1.81 5.60 -20.16
CA VAL A 175 -1.03 5.89 -18.95
C VAL A 175 -0.34 4.60 -18.54
N ARG A 176 0.99 4.53 -18.69
CA ARG A 176 1.73 3.29 -18.47
C ARG A 176 3.07 3.40 -17.78
N ASP A 177 3.48 2.35 -17.09
CA ASP A 177 4.82 2.25 -16.50
C ASP A 177 5.15 3.42 -15.53
N ASN A 178 4.15 4.13 -15.00
CA ASN A 178 4.38 5.28 -14.12
C ASN A 178 4.45 4.82 -12.65
N LEU A 179 5.22 5.56 -11.85
CA LEU A 179 5.19 5.50 -10.40
C LEU A 179 4.44 6.71 -9.86
N ALA A 180 3.22 6.48 -9.35
CA ALA A 180 2.38 7.50 -8.73
C ALA A 180 2.27 7.25 -7.21
N GLU A 181 2.96 8.06 -6.41
CA GLU A 181 3.07 7.81 -4.97
C GLU A 181 2.93 9.06 -4.08
N TYR A 182 2.44 8.88 -2.86
CA TYR A 182 2.33 9.99 -1.88
C TYR A 182 1.52 11.21 -2.36
N ASN A 183 0.57 11.02 -3.28
CA ASN A 183 -0.29 12.11 -3.74
C ASN A 183 -1.50 12.28 -2.80
N GLY A 184 -1.94 13.53 -2.58
CA GLY A 184 -3.03 13.90 -1.66
C GLY A 184 -4.42 13.43 -2.08
N PHE A 185 -4.55 12.87 -3.29
CA PHE A 185 -5.76 12.23 -3.77
C PHE A 185 -5.50 10.81 -4.29
N SER A 186 -5.54 10.59 -5.60
CA SER A 186 -5.31 9.28 -6.21
C SER A 186 -3.98 9.24 -6.95
N GLY A 187 -3.37 8.06 -7.10
CA GLY A 187 -2.21 7.91 -7.98
C GLY A 187 -2.58 8.29 -9.42
N ILE A 188 -3.65 7.66 -9.93
CA ILE A 188 -4.24 7.95 -11.25
C ILE A 188 -5.74 8.22 -11.08
N ALA A 189 -6.24 9.28 -11.70
CA ALA A 189 -7.66 9.61 -11.75
C ALA A 189 -8.12 9.80 -13.20
N ILE A 190 -9.25 9.19 -13.56
CA ILE A 190 -9.95 9.36 -14.83
C ILE A 190 -11.35 9.87 -14.46
N GLU A 191 -11.58 11.17 -14.56
CA GLU A 191 -12.77 11.80 -13.99
C GLU A 191 -13.45 12.76 -14.97
N GLY A 192 -14.75 12.60 -15.12
CA GLY A 192 -15.60 13.53 -15.88
C GLY A 192 -16.10 12.95 -17.19
N THR A 193 -17.09 13.66 -17.76
CA THR A 193 -17.81 13.25 -18.96
C THR A 193 -16.89 13.19 -20.17
N GLY A 194 -17.17 12.26 -21.08
CA GLY A 194 -16.46 12.15 -22.36
C GLY A 194 -15.07 11.53 -22.27
N ASN A 195 -14.67 11.02 -21.10
CA ASN A 195 -13.44 10.24 -20.96
C ASN A 195 -13.70 8.79 -21.37
N TYR A 196 -13.23 8.38 -22.55
CA TYR A 196 -13.40 7.02 -23.03
C TYR A 196 -12.19 6.42 -23.71
N GLY A 197 -12.10 5.08 -23.65
CA GLY A 197 -11.02 4.32 -24.29
C GLY A 197 -9.65 4.51 -23.65
N ASN A 198 -9.57 5.10 -22.46
CA ASN A 198 -8.30 5.33 -21.78
C ASN A 198 -7.78 4.03 -21.16
N ILE A 199 -6.46 3.90 -21.10
CA ILE A 199 -5.77 2.71 -20.62
C ILE A 199 -4.82 3.09 -19.50
N ALA A 200 -5.05 2.57 -18.30
CA ALA A 200 -4.07 2.56 -17.21
C ALA A 200 -3.42 1.17 -17.15
N TRP A 201 -2.18 1.06 -17.63
CA TRP A 201 -1.50 -0.23 -17.78
C TRP A 201 -0.12 -0.27 -17.11
N ASN A 202 0.17 -1.30 -16.32
CA ASN A 202 1.50 -1.50 -15.70
C ASN A 202 2.01 -0.31 -14.85
N ASN A 203 1.12 0.42 -14.19
CA ASN A 203 1.51 1.49 -13.28
C ASN A 203 1.66 0.98 -11.84
N THR A 204 2.54 1.63 -11.07
CA THR A 204 2.64 1.46 -9.63
C THR A 204 1.96 2.62 -8.91
N CYS A 205 0.87 2.35 -8.18
CA CYS A 205 0.15 3.35 -7.38
C CYS A 205 0.20 3.00 -5.89
N ARG A 206 0.94 3.77 -5.09
CA ARG A 206 1.12 3.46 -3.66
C ARG A 206 1.17 4.65 -2.73
N TYR A 207 0.72 4.46 -1.48
CA TYR A 207 0.75 5.49 -0.43
C TYR A 207 0.03 6.80 -0.78
N ASN A 208 -0.99 6.76 -1.65
CA ASN A 208 -1.81 7.93 -1.94
C ASN A 208 -2.90 8.09 -0.87
N GLU A 209 -3.25 9.33 -0.52
CA GLU A 209 -4.17 9.65 0.61
C GLU A 209 -5.64 9.25 0.35
N ARG A 210 -5.99 8.88 -0.88
CA ARG A 210 -7.26 8.22 -1.20
C ARG A 210 -7.02 6.90 -1.89
N HIS A 211 -7.14 6.85 -3.22
CA HIS A 211 -7.22 5.61 -3.97
C HIS A 211 -5.94 5.38 -4.79
N GLY A 212 -5.68 4.13 -5.18
CA GLY A 212 -4.65 3.88 -6.19
C GLY A 212 -5.07 4.45 -7.53
N ILE A 213 -6.18 3.94 -8.06
CA ILE A 213 -6.77 4.35 -9.34
C ILE A 213 -8.26 4.66 -9.13
N THR A 214 -8.71 5.80 -9.64
CA THR A 214 -10.11 6.24 -9.56
C THR A 214 -10.70 6.48 -10.95
N LEU A 215 -11.92 5.98 -11.20
CA LEU A 215 -12.71 6.27 -12.40
C LEU A 215 -14.09 6.79 -11.99
N LEU A 216 -14.46 7.98 -12.45
CA LEU A 216 -15.67 8.68 -12.00
C LEU A 216 -16.37 9.45 -13.12
N ALA A 217 -17.67 9.67 -12.91
CA ALA A 217 -18.50 10.68 -13.58
C ALA A 217 -18.56 10.50 -15.10
N GLU A 218 -19.25 9.45 -15.55
CA GLU A 218 -19.49 9.14 -16.97
C GLU A 218 -18.19 8.89 -17.77
N SER A 219 -17.18 8.30 -17.11
CA SER A 219 -15.96 7.81 -17.74
C SER A 219 -16.17 6.39 -18.28
N GLU A 220 -16.33 6.22 -19.59
CA GLU A 220 -16.81 4.98 -20.18
C GLU A 220 -15.71 4.16 -20.89
N ASN A 221 -15.87 2.83 -20.93
CA ASN A 221 -15.08 1.93 -21.77
C ASN A 221 -13.55 2.07 -21.57
N ASN A 222 -13.13 2.23 -20.31
CA ASN A 222 -11.72 2.35 -19.95
C ASN A 222 -11.13 0.97 -19.60
N THR A 223 -9.81 0.85 -19.66
CA THR A 223 -9.08 -0.36 -19.26
C THR A 223 -8.11 -0.06 -18.12
N VAL A 224 -8.16 -0.86 -17.06
CA VAL A 224 -7.23 -0.83 -15.94
C VAL A 224 -6.60 -2.22 -15.85
N ALA A 225 -5.36 -2.37 -16.31
CA ALA A 225 -4.73 -3.67 -16.41
C ALA A 225 -3.28 -3.74 -15.91
N GLU A 226 -2.91 -4.86 -15.30
CA GLU A 226 -1.51 -5.15 -14.91
C GLU A 226 -0.89 -4.11 -13.96
N ASN A 227 -1.70 -3.32 -13.25
CA ASN A 227 -1.18 -2.33 -12.30
C ASN A 227 -0.84 -2.99 -10.96
N TYR A 228 0.19 -2.46 -10.31
CA TYR A 228 0.57 -2.79 -8.94
C TYR A 228 0.09 -1.69 -7.99
N ILE A 229 -0.93 -1.98 -7.19
CA ILE A 229 -1.67 -1.00 -6.40
C ILE A 229 -1.63 -1.39 -4.92
N THR A 230 -0.93 -0.62 -4.10
CA THR A 230 -0.73 -1.04 -2.71
C THR A 230 -0.68 0.10 -1.71
N GLU A 231 -1.14 -0.17 -0.48
CA GLU A 231 -0.94 0.73 0.67
C GLU A 231 -1.48 2.16 0.44
N ASN A 232 -2.56 2.29 -0.33
CA ASN A 232 -3.30 3.53 -0.41
C ASN A 232 -4.28 3.63 0.78
N GLU A 233 -4.57 4.85 1.22
CA GLU A 233 -5.34 5.12 2.45
C GLU A 233 -6.83 4.77 2.34
N ARG A 234 -7.33 4.46 1.15
CA ARG A 234 -8.70 3.96 0.90
C ARG A 234 -8.66 2.73 -0.01
N HIS A 235 -9.40 2.75 -1.12
CA HIS A 235 -9.49 1.62 -2.05
C HIS A 235 -8.27 1.48 -2.97
N GLY A 236 -8.01 0.28 -3.46
CA GLY A 236 -7.06 0.07 -4.55
C GLY A 236 -7.58 0.71 -5.84
N ILE A 237 -8.70 0.20 -6.36
CA ILE A 237 -9.41 0.74 -7.51
C ILE A 237 -10.83 1.13 -7.09
N TYR A 238 -11.23 2.37 -7.40
CA TYR A 238 -12.56 2.89 -7.11
C TYR A 238 -13.28 3.33 -8.39
N LEU A 239 -14.46 2.77 -8.65
CA LEU A 239 -15.29 3.13 -9.79
C LEU A 239 -16.66 3.58 -9.31
N ARG A 240 -17.10 4.77 -9.73
CA ARG A 240 -18.44 5.27 -9.41
C ARG A 240 -19.03 6.22 -10.45
N LEU A 241 -20.32 6.51 -10.33
CA LEU A 241 -21.02 7.59 -11.04
C LEU A 241 -20.98 7.36 -12.55
N SER A 242 -21.56 6.25 -12.99
CA SER A 242 -21.71 5.89 -14.40
C SER A 242 -20.38 5.63 -15.15
N ALA A 243 -19.36 5.14 -14.44
CA ALA A 243 -18.09 4.70 -15.04
C ALA A 243 -18.21 3.33 -15.77
N HIS A 244 -19.09 3.27 -16.76
CA HIS A 244 -19.56 2.05 -17.40
C HIS A 244 -18.51 1.38 -18.31
N GLY A 245 -18.68 0.08 -18.58
CA GLY A 245 -17.89 -0.64 -19.58
C GLY A 245 -16.40 -0.81 -19.24
N THR A 246 -16.01 -0.57 -17.99
CA THR A 246 -14.60 -0.61 -17.60
C THR A 246 -14.10 -2.06 -17.50
N ASN A 247 -12.95 -2.35 -18.10
CA ASN A 247 -12.27 -3.64 -17.97
C ASN A 247 -11.14 -3.54 -16.94
N ILE A 248 -11.24 -4.28 -15.84
CA ILE A 248 -10.26 -4.35 -14.75
C ILE A 248 -9.66 -5.74 -14.73
N SER A 249 -8.40 -5.88 -15.18
CA SER A 249 -7.82 -7.22 -15.32
C SER A 249 -6.34 -7.34 -14.97
N ASN A 250 -5.96 -8.51 -14.44
CA ASN A 250 -4.56 -8.84 -14.14
C ASN A 250 -3.85 -7.85 -13.19
N ASN A 251 -4.59 -7.07 -12.40
CA ASN A 251 -3.98 -6.15 -11.43
C ASN A 251 -3.57 -6.89 -10.15
N GLN A 252 -2.50 -6.40 -9.53
CA GLN A 252 -2.00 -6.84 -8.23
C GLN A 252 -2.35 -5.78 -7.19
N ILE A 253 -3.31 -6.06 -6.32
CA ILE A 253 -3.94 -5.07 -5.43
C ILE A 253 -3.79 -5.51 -3.98
N TYR A 254 -2.91 -4.85 -3.23
CA TYR A 254 -2.52 -5.33 -1.90
C TYR A 254 -2.61 -4.29 -0.81
N PHE A 255 -3.18 -4.66 0.34
CA PHE A 255 -3.06 -3.88 1.59
C PHE A 255 -3.47 -2.41 1.47
N ASN A 256 -4.43 -2.09 0.62
CA ASN A 256 -5.10 -0.80 0.67
C ASN A 256 -6.03 -0.79 1.89
N ASN A 257 -6.22 0.37 2.50
CA ASN A 257 -6.86 0.43 3.82
C ASN A 257 -8.36 0.08 3.78
N TRP A 258 -9.03 0.29 2.64
CA TRP A 258 -10.41 -0.14 2.38
C TRP A 258 -10.40 -1.27 1.35
N ASP A 259 -11.37 -1.32 0.44
CA ASP A 259 -11.54 -2.42 -0.52
C ASP A 259 -10.43 -2.48 -1.58
N GLY A 260 -10.14 -3.68 -2.09
CA GLY A 260 -9.26 -3.83 -3.23
C GLY A 260 -9.86 -3.19 -4.47
N ILE A 261 -11.07 -3.62 -4.83
CA ILE A 261 -11.88 -3.02 -5.90
C ILE A 261 -13.26 -2.69 -5.33
N HIS A 262 -13.70 -1.46 -5.53
CA HIS A 262 -15.05 -1.03 -5.15
C HIS A 262 -15.75 -0.43 -6.37
N ILE A 263 -16.93 -0.97 -6.69
CA ILE A 263 -17.79 -0.51 -7.78
C ILE A 263 -19.18 -0.14 -7.25
N ALA A 264 -19.69 1.01 -7.67
CA ALA A 264 -21.02 1.51 -7.32
C ALA A 264 -21.57 2.44 -8.43
N ASP A 265 -22.85 2.40 -8.74
CA ASP A 265 -23.44 3.07 -9.90
C ASP A 265 -22.65 2.83 -11.23
N THR A 266 -22.34 1.56 -11.56
CA THR A 266 -21.66 1.20 -12.83
C THR A 266 -22.31 0.00 -13.52
N ASN A 267 -22.20 -0.08 -14.86
CA ASN A 267 -22.79 -1.09 -15.73
C ASN A 267 -21.70 -1.70 -16.62
N HIS A 268 -21.84 -2.98 -17.00
CA HIS A 268 -20.95 -3.66 -17.95
C HIS A 268 -19.46 -3.65 -17.55
N THR A 269 -19.14 -3.59 -16.26
CA THR A 269 -17.76 -3.70 -15.76
C THR A 269 -17.32 -5.17 -15.78
N HIS A 270 -16.12 -5.41 -16.31
CA HIS A 270 -15.50 -6.73 -16.32
C HIS A 270 -14.33 -6.74 -15.34
N ILE A 271 -14.38 -7.59 -14.31
CA ILE A 271 -13.33 -7.72 -13.30
C ILE A 271 -12.76 -9.13 -13.40
N ALA A 272 -11.57 -9.29 -13.97
CA ALA A 272 -11.02 -10.61 -14.22
C ALA A 272 -9.54 -10.80 -13.90
N ASN A 273 -9.21 -11.96 -13.35
CA ASN A 273 -7.82 -12.40 -13.13
C ASN A 273 -6.96 -11.46 -12.29
N ASN A 274 -7.57 -10.66 -11.40
CA ASN A 274 -6.84 -9.80 -10.47
C ASN A 274 -6.41 -10.62 -9.25
N GLU A 275 -5.27 -10.28 -8.65
CA GLU A 275 -4.83 -10.79 -7.35
C GLU A 275 -5.04 -9.71 -6.29
N ILE A 276 -5.96 -9.95 -5.35
CA ILE A 276 -6.47 -8.96 -4.42
C ILE A 276 -6.32 -9.48 -2.98
N LEU A 277 -5.29 -9.02 -2.26
CA LEU A 277 -4.92 -9.58 -0.96
C LEU A 277 -4.76 -8.50 0.13
N GLY A 278 -5.27 -8.76 1.33
CA GLY A 278 -5.03 -7.91 2.51
C GLY A 278 -5.67 -6.52 2.48
N ASN A 279 -6.60 -6.30 1.55
CA ASN A 279 -7.52 -5.16 1.58
C ASN A 279 -8.67 -5.46 2.56
N GLN A 280 -9.44 -4.46 3.00
CA GLN A 280 -10.56 -4.68 3.93
C GLN A 280 -11.57 -5.71 3.38
N TYR A 281 -11.98 -5.52 2.13
CA TYR A 281 -12.72 -6.50 1.34
C TYR A 281 -12.04 -6.64 -0.02
N CYS A 282 -12.15 -7.80 -0.66
CA CYS A 282 -11.55 -7.99 -1.96
C CYS A 282 -12.25 -7.18 -3.05
N ILE A 283 -13.54 -7.47 -3.27
CA ILE A 283 -14.37 -6.78 -4.26
C ILE A 283 -15.70 -6.42 -3.58
N VAL A 284 -16.04 -5.14 -3.61
CA VAL A 284 -17.37 -4.64 -3.20
C VAL A 284 -18.11 -4.20 -4.46
N ASN A 285 -19.30 -4.76 -4.67
CA ASN A 285 -20.20 -4.38 -5.75
C ASN A 285 -21.53 -3.93 -5.15
N GLU A 286 -21.80 -2.63 -5.17
CA GLU A 286 -23.07 -2.06 -4.68
C GLU A 286 -24.23 -2.21 -5.69
N ASP A 287 -23.95 -2.59 -6.95
CA ASP A 287 -24.94 -2.79 -8.03
C ASP A 287 -25.00 -4.26 -8.52
N PRO A 288 -25.51 -5.22 -7.72
CA PRO A 288 -25.47 -6.63 -8.07
C PRO A 288 -26.40 -7.05 -9.22
N TYR A 289 -27.24 -6.14 -9.74
CA TYR A 289 -28.23 -6.43 -10.79
C TYR A 289 -27.84 -5.94 -12.19
N GLU A 290 -26.70 -5.29 -12.31
CA GLU A 290 -26.19 -4.74 -13.56
C GLU A 290 -25.29 -5.77 -14.26
N ASN A 291 -25.06 -5.66 -15.57
CA ASN A 291 -24.37 -6.65 -16.42
C ASN A 291 -22.86 -6.81 -16.10
N GLN A 292 -22.55 -7.09 -14.84
CA GLN A 292 -21.23 -7.19 -14.26
C GLN A 292 -20.70 -8.61 -14.40
N THR A 293 -19.42 -8.74 -14.76
CA THR A 293 -18.77 -10.05 -14.86
C THR A 293 -17.53 -10.07 -13.97
N VAL A 294 -17.55 -10.92 -12.94
CA VAL A 294 -16.44 -11.09 -11.99
C VAL A 294 -15.94 -12.54 -12.08
N THR A 295 -14.74 -12.75 -12.64
CA THR A 295 -14.24 -14.11 -12.94
C THR A 295 -12.72 -14.25 -12.71
N GLY A 296 -12.26 -15.41 -12.24
CA GLY A 296 -10.82 -15.72 -12.18
C GLY A 296 -9.98 -14.88 -11.20
N ASN A 297 -10.59 -14.01 -10.38
CA ASN A 297 -9.87 -13.23 -9.38
C ASN A 297 -9.43 -14.10 -8.20
N THR A 298 -8.21 -13.89 -7.70
CA THR A 298 -7.69 -14.48 -6.46
C THR A 298 -7.89 -13.49 -5.34
N CYS A 299 -8.68 -13.85 -4.33
CA CYS A 299 -9.16 -12.95 -3.28
C CYS A 299 -8.78 -13.49 -1.89
N ASN A 300 -8.25 -12.64 -1.02
CA ASN A 300 -8.15 -12.89 0.42
C ASN A 300 -8.12 -11.56 1.19
N SER A 301 -9.19 -11.26 1.90
CA SER A 301 -9.41 -10.04 2.65
C SER A 301 -8.64 -10.05 3.98
N ARG A 302 -8.33 -8.87 4.49
CA ARG A 302 -7.57 -8.70 5.72
C ARG A 302 -8.43 -9.11 6.93
N PRO A 303 -7.97 -10.02 7.80
CA PRO A 303 -8.66 -10.27 9.05
C PRO A 303 -8.54 -9.10 10.01
N VAL A 304 -9.42 -9.07 11.00
CA VAL A 304 -9.49 -8.04 12.03
C VAL A 304 -9.36 -8.69 13.40
N LEU A 305 -8.51 -8.10 14.24
CA LEU A 305 -8.51 -8.35 15.67
C LEU A 305 -9.32 -7.25 16.35
N SER A 306 -10.30 -7.63 17.17
CA SER A 306 -11.14 -6.70 17.95
C SER A 306 -11.30 -7.15 19.39
N ASP A 307 -11.86 -6.30 20.24
CA ASP A 307 -12.27 -6.64 21.61
C ASP A 307 -11.14 -7.25 22.47
N GLY A 308 -9.90 -6.81 22.21
CA GLY A 308 -8.72 -7.26 22.95
C GLY A 308 -8.79 -6.81 24.42
N LEU A 309 -8.80 -7.78 25.32
CA LEU A 309 -8.94 -7.57 26.76
C LEU A 309 -7.83 -8.27 27.53
N VAL A 310 -7.31 -7.56 28.53
CA VAL A 310 -6.40 -8.08 29.56
C VAL A 310 -7.04 -7.84 30.92
N ASN A 311 -7.17 -8.89 31.73
CA ASN A 311 -7.83 -8.84 33.03
C ASN A 311 -7.12 -9.75 34.06
N PRO A 312 -7.01 -9.36 35.35
CA PRO A 312 -7.30 -8.03 35.90
C PRO A 312 -6.41 -6.92 35.31
N GLN A 313 -6.79 -5.66 35.53
CA GLN A 313 -6.00 -4.49 35.07
C GLN A 313 -5.26 -3.77 36.19
N VAL A 314 -5.58 -4.05 37.46
CA VAL A 314 -5.00 -3.40 38.64
C VAL A 314 -4.84 -4.38 39.80
N GLY A 315 -3.95 -4.07 40.75
CA GLY A 315 -3.76 -4.85 41.98
C GLY A 315 -3.18 -6.24 41.76
N ILE A 316 -2.30 -6.39 40.76
CA ILE A 316 -1.80 -7.67 40.27
C ILE A 316 -0.31 -7.80 40.61
N ASN A 317 0.10 -8.99 41.02
CA ASN A 317 1.51 -9.29 41.24
C ASN A 317 1.98 -10.50 40.41
N THR A 318 3.29 -10.77 40.44
CA THR A 318 3.92 -11.86 39.65
C THR A 318 3.41 -13.27 39.92
N ASN A 319 2.64 -13.50 41.00
CA ASN A 319 2.00 -14.80 41.25
C ASN A 319 0.62 -14.95 40.62
N ASP A 320 -0.02 -13.84 40.26
CA ASP A 320 -1.38 -13.84 39.73
C ASP A 320 -1.38 -14.18 38.24
N LEU A 321 -2.49 -14.74 37.77
CA LEU A 321 -2.72 -14.99 36.36
C LEU A 321 -3.45 -13.80 35.75
N LEU A 322 -2.95 -13.33 34.60
CA LEU A 322 -3.71 -12.46 33.72
C LEU A 322 -4.38 -13.33 32.66
N SER A 323 -5.67 -13.10 32.44
CA SER A 323 -6.40 -13.60 31.29
C SER A 323 -6.24 -12.63 30.13
N PHE A 324 -5.98 -13.18 28.96
CA PHE A 324 -5.88 -12.47 27.69
C PHE A 324 -6.97 -13.01 26.77
N SER A 325 -7.74 -12.13 26.15
CA SER A 325 -8.73 -12.52 25.14
C SER A 325 -8.78 -11.52 24.01
N VAL A 326 -9.07 -11.99 22.80
CA VAL A 326 -9.27 -11.16 21.60
C VAL A 326 -10.26 -11.86 20.69
N LYS A 327 -11.03 -11.08 19.94
CA LYS A 327 -11.89 -11.59 18.88
C LYS A 327 -11.15 -11.52 17.54
N TYR A 328 -11.22 -12.59 16.77
CA TYR A 328 -10.69 -12.66 15.41
C TYR A 328 -11.86 -12.78 14.43
N THR A 329 -11.90 -11.88 13.45
CA THR A 329 -12.90 -11.87 12.38
C THR A 329 -12.18 -11.91 11.04
N ASP A 330 -12.65 -12.74 10.12
CA ASP A 330 -12.10 -12.88 8.76
C ASP A 330 -13.24 -12.85 7.74
N PRO A 331 -13.27 -11.89 6.80
CA PRO A 331 -14.35 -11.79 5.81
C PRO A 331 -14.48 -13.00 4.88
N ASP A 332 -13.41 -13.75 4.67
CA ASP A 332 -13.38 -14.93 3.79
C ASP A 332 -13.56 -16.24 4.58
N ASN A 333 -13.84 -16.14 5.88
CA ASN A 333 -13.97 -17.25 6.81
C ASN A 333 -12.68 -18.09 6.95
N ASP A 334 -11.51 -17.48 6.71
CA ASP A 334 -10.23 -18.15 6.84
C ASP A 334 -9.80 -18.27 8.31
N PRO A 335 -9.40 -19.47 8.79
CA PRO A 335 -8.89 -19.62 10.15
C PRO A 335 -7.53 -18.92 10.32
N PRO A 336 -7.25 -18.32 11.50
CA PRO A 336 -5.94 -17.72 11.74
C PRO A 336 -4.86 -18.81 11.80
N THR A 337 -3.68 -18.53 11.25
CA THR A 337 -2.52 -19.45 11.38
C THR A 337 -2.09 -19.57 12.85
N SER A 338 -2.00 -18.43 13.54
CA SER A 338 -1.77 -18.35 14.99
C SER A 338 -2.07 -16.94 15.48
N ILE A 339 -2.68 -16.82 16.65
CA ILE A 339 -2.83 -15.55 17.35
C ILE A 339 -1.94 -15.56 18.59
N ILE A 340 -1.19 -14.49 18.80
CA ILE A 340 -0.31 -14.33 19.95
C ILE A 340 -0.61 -13.03 20.68
N VAL A 341 -0.27 -12.96 21.95
CA VAL A 341 -0.15 -11.72 22.72
C VAL A 341 1.31 -11.48 23.06
N THR A 342 1.78 -10.26 22.82
CA THR A 342 3.11 -9.79 23.16
C THR A 342 3.03 -8.64 24.15
N SER A 343 4.18 -8.27 24.73
CA SER A 343 4.32 -7.07 25.55
C SER A 343 5.50 -6.23 25.05
N ASN A 344 5.48 -4.93 25.33
CA ASN A 344 6.63 -4.02 25.15
C ASN A 344 7.89 -4.44 25.95
N GLN A 345 7.76 -5.39 26.89
CA GLN A 345 8.88 -5.99 27.61
C GLN A 345 9.41 -7.22 26.85
N SER A 346 10.73 -7.31 26.69
CA SER A 346 11.37 -8.39 25.94
C SER A 346 11.03 -9.78 26.49
N GLY A 347 10.67 -10.71 25.61
CA GLY A 347 10.53 -12.13 25.96
C GLY A 347 9.15 -12.56 26.47
N PHE A 348 8.17 -11.66 26.55
CA PHE A 348 6.78 -12.05 26.79
C PHE A 348 6.03 -12.27 25.47
N THR A 349 5.77 -13.53 25.16
CA THR A 349 4.91 -13.94 24.04
C THR A 349 4.10 -15.16 24.44
N ARG A 350 2.79 -15.13 24.22
CA ARG A 350 1.90 -16.27 24.49
C ARG A 350 0.98 -16.51 23.30
N ALA A 351 0.89 -17.75 22.85
CA ALA A 351 -0.13 -18.16 21.90
C ALA A 351 -1.49 -18.21 22.57
N LEU A 352 -2.51 -17.75 21.86
CA LEU A 352 -3.90 -17.87 22.25
C LEU A 352 -4.49 -19.13 21.65
N VAL A 353 -5.43 -19.72 22.38
CA VAL A 353 -6.22 -20.86 21.92
C VAL A 353 -7.66 -20.42 21.70
N LYS A 354 -8.32 -21.06 20.75
CA LYS A 354 -9.73 -20.84 20.48
C LYS A 354 -10.56 -21.17 21.73
N GLN A 355 -11.46 -20.28 22.12
CA GLN A 355 -12.27 -20.43 23.33
C GLN A 355 -13.41 -21.44 23.14
N ASP A 356 -14.08 -21.39 21.98
CA ASP A 356 -15.03 -22.39 21.54
C ASP A 356 -14.47 -23.16 20.35
N SER A 357 -14.14 -24.44 20.54
CA SER A 357 -13.63 -25.29 19.47
C SER A 357 -14.64 -25.59 18.36
N GLY A 358 -15.95 -25.40 18.61
CA GLY A 358 -17.02 -25.61 17.65
C GLY A 358 -17.27 -24.41 16.73
N ASP A 359 -16.83 -23.22 17.12
CA ASP A 359 -17.12 -21.95 16.46
C ASP A 359 -16.23 -21.71 15.22
N ASN A 360 -16.52 -22.38 14.11
CA ASN A 360 -15.75 -22.25 12.86
C ASN A 360 -16.32 -21.23 11.88
N ASP A 361 -17.15 -20.31 12.36
CA ASP A 361 -17.56 -19.13 11.63
C ASP A 361 -16.68 -17.95 12.08
N TYR A 362 -15.70 -17.60 11.26
CA TYR A 362 -14.85 -16.44 11.49
C TYR A 362 -15.46 -15.18 10.87
N THR A 363 -16.55 -15.28 10.12
CA THR A 363 -17.20 -14.11 9.49
C THR A 363 -18.00 -13.29 10.51
N ASP A 364 -18.61 -13.94 11.50
CA ASP A 364 -19.22 -13.29 12.68
C ASP A 364 -18.22 -13.15 13.84
N GLY A 365 -17.13 -13.93 13.79
CA GLY A 365 -15.87 -13.76 14.50
C GLY A 365 -15.76 -14.63 15.76
N ALA A 366 -14.60 -15.26 15.92
CA ALA A 366 -14.35 -16.26 16.95
C ALA A 366 -13.48 -15.72 18.09
N GLY A 367 -13.79 -16.17 19.31
CA GLY A 367 -13.04 -15.81 20.52
C GLY A 367 -11.75 -16.62 20.70
N PHE A 368 -10.65 -15.93 20.98
CA PHE A 368 -9.36 -16.54 21.32
C PHE A 368 -8.88 -16.03 22.68
N GLY A 369 -8.24 -16.89 23.46
CA GLY A 369 -7.72 -16.47 24.75
C GLY A 369 -6.67 -17.40 25.35
N THR A 370 -6.05 -16.93 26.42
CA THR A 370 -5.10 -17.68 27.23
C THR A 370 -5.00 -17.06 28.62
N SER A 371 -4.27 -17.69 29.53
CA SER A 371 -3.92 -17.08 30.82
C SER A 371 -2.46 -17.33 31.14
N SER A 372 -1.78 -16.31 31.65
CA SER A 372 -0.36 -16.43 31.97
C SER A 372 0.06 -15.51 33.10
N LYS A 373 1.09 -15.94 33.84
CA LYS A 373 1.83 -15.06 34.74
C LYS A 373 2.69 -14.13 33.90
N VAL A 374 2.77 -12.88 34.32
CA VAL A 374 3.54 -11.84 33.65
C VAL A 374 4.71 -11.43 34.54
N PRO A 375 5.89 -11.13 33.97
CA PRO A 375 7.00 -10.54 34.71
C PRO A 375 6.60 -9.27 35.47
N GLN A 376 7.38 -8.91 36.47
CA GLN A 376 7.21 -7.64 37.17
C GLN A 376 7.52 -6.47 36.23
N GLY A 377 6.75 -5.38 36.35
CA GLY A 377 7.02 -4.12 35.67
C GLY A 377 5.79 -3.51 35.01
N TRP A 378 6.01 -2.46 34.22
CA TRP A 378 5.00 -1.86 33.37
C TRP A 378 4.92 -2.59 32.04
N HIS A 379 3.71 -2.98 31.66
CA HIS A 379 3.42 -3.71 30.44
C HIS A 379 2.36 -2.98 29.62
N ARG A 380 2.65 -2.82 28.33
CA ARG A 380 1.67 -2.57 27.29
C ARG A 380 1.58 -3.82 26.44
N PHE A 381 0.36 -4.35 26.25
CA PHE A 381 0.12 -5.60 25.54
C PHE A 381 -0.42 -5.36 24.13
N THR A 382 0.00 -6.22 23.20
CA THR A 382 -0.45 -6.19 21.80
C THR A 382 -0.86 -7.60 21.38
N PHE A 383 -2.05 -7.76 20.83
CA PHE A 383 -2.45 -9.00 20.14
C PHE A 383 -2.00 -8.94 18.70
N GLN A 384 -1.53 -10.07 18.16
CA GLN A 384 -0.94 -10.14 16.83
C GLN A 384 -1.42 -11.40 16.11
N VAL A 385 -1.72 -11.27 14.83
CA VAL A 385 -1.93 -12.39 13.90
C VAL A 385 -1.08 -12.18 12.65
N SER A 386 -0.45 -13.25 12.17
CA SER A 386 0.31 -13.23 10.92
C SER A 386 -0.64 -13.49 9.74
N PHE A 387 -0.59 -12.63 8.73
CA PHE A 387 -1.41 -12.71 7.52
C PHE A 387 -0.58 -12.28 6.31
N GLN A 388 -0.45 -13.16 5.31
CA GLN A 388 0.26 -12.87 4.04
C GLN A 388 1.66 -12.24 4.24
N GLY A 389 2.42 -12.71 5.24
CA GLY A 389 3.75 -12.18 5.57
C GLY A 389 3.77 -10.86 6.35
N ARG A 390 2.60 -10.28 6.68
CA ARG A 390 2.44 -9.11 7.54
C ARG A 390 1.87 -9.47 8.91
N ILE A 391 2.03 -8.56 9.87
CA ILE A 391 1.44 -8.68 11.20
C ILE A 391 0.26 -7.70 11.29
N ILE A 392 -0.90 -8.23 11.66
CA ILE A 392 -2.08 -7.43 12.04
C ILE A 392 -2.11 -7.36 13.55
N GLU A 393 -2.26 -6.14 14.08
CA GLU A 393 -2.10 -5.86 15.51
C GLU A 393 -3.36 -5.25 16.11
N PHE A 394 -3.61 -5.58 17.39
CA PHE A 394 -4.55 -4.86 18.24
C PHE A 394 -3.81 -4.45 19.52
N LEU A 395 -3.65 -3.14 19.72
CA LEU A 395 -3.01 -2.57 20.90
C LEU A 395 -4.02 -2.43 22.05
N VAL A 396 -3.66 -2.94 23.23
CA VAL A 396 -4.44 -2.72 24.44
C VAL A 396 -4.08 -1.34 24.99
N ASN A 397 -5.05 -0.43 25.01
CA ASN A 397 -4.84 0.99 25.32
C ASN A 397 -4.61 1.31 26.82
N THR A 398 -4.29 0.31 27.63
CA THR A 398 -4.07 0.47 29.08
C THR A 398 -2.73 -0.12 29.46
N ASP A 399 -1.88 0.69 30.09
CA ASP A 399 -0.66 0.20 30.71
C ASP A 399 -0.98 -0.51 32.02
N ILE A 400 -0.48 -1.73 32.18
CA ILE A 400 -0.74 -2.57 33.35
C ILE A 400 0.57 -2.71 34.14
N HIS A 401 0.52 -2.37 35.42
CA HIS A 401 1.63 -2.55 36.34
C HIS A 401 1.50 -3.88 37.07
N ILE A 402 2.53 -4.72 36.96
CA ILE A 402 2.64 -5.99 37.67
C ILE A 402 3.64 -5.80 38.81
N GLU A 403 3.15 -5.93 40.04
CA GLU A 403 3.96 -5.78 41.25
C GLU A 403 4.75 -7.06 41.56
N ALA A 404 5.83 -6.94 42.33
CA ALA A 404 6.48 -8.11 42.89
C ALA A 404 5.51 -8.83 43.83
N ALA A 405 5.43 -10.17 43.72
CA ALA A 405 4.68 -10.94 44.70
C ALA A 405 5.20 -10.68 46.13
N PRO A 406 4.33 -10.53 47.14
CA PRO A 406 4.76 -10.33 48.51
C PRO A 406 5.63 -11.52 48.96
N GLU A 407 6.78 -11.22 49.58
CA GLU A 407 7.64 -12.26 50.12
C GLU A 407 6.87 -13.13 51.10
N ARG A 408 6.91 -14.46 50.91
CA ARG A 408 6.45 -15.40 51.93
C ARG A 408 7.31 -15.14 53.17
N LYS A 409 6.76 -14.46 54.17
CA LYS A 409 7.30 -14.52 55.54
C LYS A 409 7.22 -15.97 55.97
N ILE A 410 8.28 -16.73 55.75
CA ILE A 410 8.51 -17.98 56.48
C ILE A 410 8.54 -17.51 57.93
N GLY A 411 7.46 -17.77 58.67
CA GLY A 411 7.41 -17.47 60.08
C GLY A 411 8.70 -18.01 60.68
N ALA A 412 9.49 -17.14 61.31
CA ALA A 412 10.64 -17.57 62.08
C ALA A 412 10.18 -18.78 62.90
N PRO A 413 10.88 -19.94 62.84
CA PRO A 413 10.48 -21.08 63.63
C PRO A 413 10.34 -20.56 65.06
N SER A 414 9.15 -20.71 65.64
CA SER A 414 8.90 -20.22 66.98
C SER A 414 10.05 -20.70 67.87
N VAL A 415 10.61 -19.81 68.69
CA VAL A 415 11.71 -20.12 69.63
C VAL A 415 11.38 -21.33 70.53
N ILE A 416 10.13 -21.78 70.56
CA ILE A 416 9.63 -22.95 71.25
C ILE A 416 10.10 -24.28 70.60
N THR A 417 10.40 -24.34 69.29
CA THR A 417 10.83 -25.60 68.64
C THR A 417 12.32 -25.89 68.80
N PHE A 418 13.16 -24.91 69.17
CA PHE A 418 14.60 -25.14 69.39
C PHE A 418 14.95 -25.54 70.85
N MET A 419 14.04 -25.32 71.81
CA MET A 419 14.25 -25.69 73.23
C MET A 419 13.90 -27.17 73.54
N ALA A 420 13.21 -27.88 72.63
CA ALA A 420 12.84 -29.28 72.87
C ALA A 420 13.91 -30.31 72.45
N ILE A 421 14.94 -29.91 71.70
CA ILE A 421 15.99 -30.83 71.22
C ILE A 421 17.25 -30.80 72.10
N LEU A 422 17.43 -29.78 72.95
CA LEU A 422 18.61 -29.65 73.83
C LEU A 422 18.42 -30.16 75.27
N ALA A 423 17.20 -30.52 75.69
CA ALA A 423 16.94 -31.07 77.03
C ALA A 423 16.94 -32.61 77.11
N GLY A 424 17.09 -33.31 75.97
CA GLY A 424 16.95 -34.76 75.87
C GLY A 424 18.26 -35.57 75.82
N MET A 425 19.43 -34.94 75.76
CA MET A 425 20.71 -35.65 75.74
C MET A 425 21.38 -35.61 77.11
N GLY A 426 20.99 -36.59 77.95
CA GLY A 426 21.63 -36.89 79.21
C GLY A 426 23.11 -37.25 79.02
N LEU A 427 23.98 -36.53 79.72
CA LEU A 427 25.40 -36.83 79.81
C LEU A 427 25.64 -37.74 81.02
N THR A 428 25.90 -39.02 80.77
CA THR A 428 26.30 -40.00 81.78
C THR A 428 27.73 -40.48 81.51
N VAL A 429 28.64 -40.01 82.39
CA VAL A 429 29.80 -40.72 83.00
C VAL A 429 30.94 -41.23 82.10
N LEU A 430 32.18 -40.78 82.37
CA LEU A 430 33.28 -41.68 82.80
C LEU A 430 34.51 -40.95 83.37
N HIS A 431 34.64 -41.13 84.69
CA HIS A 431 35.82 -41.27 85.54
C HIS A 431 37.20 -41.39 84.86
N GLN A 432 38.16 -40.50 85.20
CA GLN A 432 39.57 -40.87 85.30
C GLN A 432 40.23 -40.25 86.55
N ARG A 433 40.83 -41.14 87.36
CA ARG A 433 41.67 -40.88 88.53
C ARG A 433 43.08 -40.43 88.12
N LYS A 434 43.68 -39.54 88.93
CA LYS A 434 45.09 -39.46 89.40
C LYS A 434 45.25 -38.03 89.98
N LYS A 435 45.75 -37.77 91.17
CA LYS A 435 46.54 -38.50 92.16
C LYS A 435 46.21 -37.92 93.53
#